data_AF-A0A4Q3NLS2-F1
#
_entry.id   AF-A0A4Q3NLS2-F1
#
_cell.length_a   1.000
_cell.length_b   1.000
_cell.length_c   1.000
_cell.angle_alpha   90.00
_cell.angle_beta   90.00
_cell.angle_gamma   90.00
#
_symmetry.space_group_name_H-M   'P 1'
#
loop_
_entity.id
_entity.type
_entity.pdbx_description
1 polymer ?
#
loop_
_entity_poly.entity_id
_entity_poly.type
_entity_poly.pdbx_seq_one_letter_code
_entity_poly.pdbx_strand_id
1 'polypeptide(L)'
;MKKKYFIYSVSALLLAGVVTGCKKFLDVNQNLNNPTPESVGLPLVLSAAERNISQNLALGSGLGNTMAVYTHQQTGRVGADRYGAGSSGWEGLYSALSNLNVIIKRAPLENRFVYAGIAKILKAYTVSMMVDVWGDIPYSEYDKFAEGIAQPKFDKGSEIYPKLIALIDEGIADINNPAFNTSKPGTDDYIYKGNTANWIKAANTIKLKMYTQVRLVQDVKAQVTALLAAPATLINSQAESFMMPYGVILT
;
A
#
# COMPACT_ATOMS: atom_id res chain seq x y z
N MET A 1 -58.37 -37.14 31.87
CA MET A 1 -57.83 -36.99 30.50
C MET A 1 -57.25 -35.59 30.23
N LYS A 2 -57.92 -34.48 30.60
CA LYS A 2 -57.47 -33.09 30.35
C LYS A 2 -56.07 -32.72 30.91
N LYS A 3 -55.66 -33.24 32.08
CA LYS A 3 -54.32 -32.99 32.66
C LYS A 3 -53.16 -33.60 31.86
N LYS A 4 -53.37 -34.75 31.18
CA LYS A 4 -52.32 -35.39 30.37
C LYS A 4 -52.03 -34.56 29.11
N TYR A 5 -53.07 -34.06 28.45
CA TYR A 5 -52.93 -33.19 27.27
C TYR A 5 -52.25 -31.85 27.61
N PHE A 6 -52.53 -31.28 28.78
CA PHE A 6 -51.85 -30.06 29.25
C PHE A 6 -50.34 -30.27 29.46
N ILE A 7 -49.94 -31.40 30.08
CA ILE A 7 -48.53 -31.74 30.28
C ILE A 7 -47.82 -31.94 28.92
N TYR A 8 -48.44 -32.68 27.98
CA TYR A 8 -47.85 -32.87 26.65
C TYR A 8 -47.73 -31.55 25.85
N SER A 9 -48.67 -30.61 26.05
CA SER A 9 -48.65 -29.29 25.40
C SER A 9 -47.51 -28.41 25.94
N VAL A 10 -47.32 -28.40 27.25
CA VAL A 10 -46.24 -27.64 27.93
C VAL A 10 -44.88 -28.23 27.58
N SER A 11 -44.73 -29.56 27.54
CA SER A 11 -43.49 -30.23 27.12
C SER A 11 -43.14 -29.96 25.66
N ALA A 12 -44.12 -29.91 24.75
CA ALA A 12 -43.89 -29.58 23.34
C ALA A 12 -43.47 -28.11 23.15
N LEU A 13 -44.03 -27.18 23.93
CA LEU A 13 -43.65 -25.76 23.90
C LEU A 13 -42.23 -25.52 24.43
N LEU A 14 -41.84 -26.24 25.50
CA LEU A 14 -40.48 -26.21 26.04
C LEU A 14 -39.46 -26.78 25.07
N LEU A 15 -39.79 -27.86 24.35
CA LEU A 15 -38.89 -28.47 23.35
C LEU A 15 -38.71 -27.57 22.12
N ALA A 16 -39.76 -26.85 21.70
CA ALA A 16 -39.68 -25.89 20.60
C ALA A 16 -38.81 -24.66 20.91
N GLY A 17 -38.71 -24.25 22.18
CA GLY A 17 -37.87 -23.13 22.62
C GLY A 17 -36.36 -23.42 22.60
N VAL A 18 -35.95 -24.69 22.68
CA VAL A 18 -34.52 -25.07 22.68
C VAL A 18 -33.90 -24.95 21.28
N VAL A 19 -34.70 -25.11 20.21
CA VAL A 19 -34.18 -25.18 18.84
C VAL A 19 -33.86 -23.79 18.24
N THR A 20 -34.38 -22.71 18.82
CA THR A 20 -34.15 -21.34 18.32
C THR A 20 -32.94 -20.65 18.95
N GLY A 21 -32.43 -21.15 20.08
CA GLY A 21 -31.30 -20.56 20.81
C GLY A 21 -29.91 -20.96 20.31
N CYS A 22 -29.77 -22.10 19.63
CA CYS A 22 -28.44 -22.65 19.29
C CYS A 22 -27.81 -22.09 18.00
N LYS A 23 -28.51 -21.30 17.19
CA LYS A 23 -27.90 -20.70 15.98
C LYS A 23 -26.79 -19.71 16.32
N LYS A 24 -26.89 -18.97 17.44
CA LYS A 24 -25.85 -18.03 17.90
C LYS A 24 -24.68 -18.69 18.63
N PHE A 25 -24.87 -19.87 19.23
CA PHE A 25 -23.79 -20.59 19.93
C PHE A 25 -22.77 -21.21 18.97
N LEU A 26 -23.16 -21.48 17.73
CA LEU A 26 -22.28 -22.03 16.69
C LEU A 26 -21.54 -20.94 15.89
N ASP A 27 -21.88 -19.66 16.09
CA ASP A 27 -21.21 -18.50 15.49
C ASP A 27 -20.07 -17.99 16.39
N VAL A 28 -19.27 -18.92 16.92
CA VAL A 28 -18.10 -18.66 17.79
C VAL A 28 -16.78 -18.64 17.00
N ASN A 29 -16.83 -18.91 15.70
CA ASN A 29 -15.67 -18.91 14.80
C ASN A 29 -15.39 -17.52 14.19
N GLN A 30 -16.03 -16.46 14.70
CA GLN A 30 -15.60 -15.10 14.40
C GLN A 30 -14.44 -14.74 15.32
N ASN A 31 -13.25 -14.59 14.73
CA ASN A 31 -12.10 -14.12 15.48
C ASN A 31 -12.29 -12.64 15.83
N LEU A 32 -12.78 -12.36 17.04
CA LEU A 32 -12.95 -10.99 17.57
C LEU A 32 -11.65 -10.17 17.58
N ASN A 33 -10.49 -10.84 17.53
CA ASN A 33 -9.17 -10.21 17.53
C ASN A 33 -8.59 -10.05 16.12
N ASN A 34 -9.29 -10.47 15.06
CA ASN A 34 -8.82 -10.27 13.69
C ASN A 34 -9.31 -8.90 13.18
N PRO A 35 -8.44 -7.89 13.05
CA PRO A 35 -8.84 -6.62 12.47
C PRO A 35 -9.26 -6.85 11.01
N THR A 36 -10.51 -6.54 10.70
CA THR A 36 -10.96 -6.43 9.31
C THR A 36 -10.42 -5.13 8.72
N PRO A 37 -10.14 -5.06 7.40
CA PRO A 37 -9.71 -3.83 6.75
C PRO A 37 -10.63 -2.64 7.04
N GLU A 38 -11.91 -2.86 7.30
CA GLU A 38 -12.92 -1.85 7.64
C GLU A 38 -12.84 -1.37 9.09
N SER A 39 -12.33 -2.21 10.01
CA SER A 39 -12.23 -1.91 11.45
C SER A 39 -11.01 -1.07 11.83
N VAL A 40 -10.00 -0.99 10.96
CA VAL A 40 -8.74 -0.27 11.23
C VAL A 40 -8.81 1.16 10.69
N GLY A 41 -8.39 2.14 11.49
CA GLY A 41 -8.30 3.53 11.04
C GLY A 41 -7.23 3.72 9.95
N LEU A 42 -7.55 4.50 8.90
CA LEU A 42 -6.61 4.82 7.82
C LEU A 42 -5.25 5.40 8.27
N PRO A 43 -5.15 6.19 9.35
CA PRO A 43 -3.85 6.63 9.88
C PRO A 43 -2.91 5.45 10.18
N LEU A 44 -3.41 4.42 10.86
CA LEU A 44 -2.61 3.25 11.22
C LEU A 44 -2.22 2.43 9.98
N VAL A 45 -3.14 2.30 9.02
CA VAL A 45 -2.88 1.60 7.76
C VAL A 45 -1.78 2.30 6.95
N LEU A 46 -1.78 3.64 6.92
CA LEU A 46 -0.74 4.43 6.26
C LEU A 46 0.62 4.23 6.93
N SER A 47 0.71 4.42 8.25
CA SER A 47 1.94 4.20 9.01
C SER A 47 2.51 2.80 8.81
N ALA A 48 1.65 1.77 8.79
CA ALA A 48 2.06 0.39 8.56
C ALA A 48 2.58 0.17 7.13
N ALA A 49 1.93 0.75 6.12
CA ALA A 49 2.37 0.68 4.74
C ALA A 49 3.75 1.34 4.56
N GLU A 50 3.93 2.58 5.04
CA GLU A 50 5.20 3.31 4.94
C GLU A 50 6.34 2.57 5.64
N ARG A 51 6.09 2.05 6.84
CA ARG A 51 7.05 1.23 7.57
C ARG A 51 7.45 -0.01 6.78
N ASN A 52 6.50 -0.75 6.22
CA ASN A 52 6.79 -1.95 5.43
C ASN A 52 7.57 -1.64 4.15
N ILE A 53 7.20 -0.57 3.43
CA ILE A 53 7.94 -0.12 2.24
C ILE A 53 9.37 0.22 2.64
N SER A 54 9.52 1.08 3.65
CA SER A 54 10.83 1.52 4.13
C SER A 54 11.69 0.34 4.56
N GLN A 55 11.14 -0.61 5.34
CA GLN A 55 11.92 -1.76 5.82
C GLN A 55 12.38 -2.68 4.69
N ASN A 56 11.59 -2.84 3.63
CA ASN A 56 11.97 -3.70 2.50
C ASN A 56 12.89 -3.00 1.49
N LEU A 57 12.96 -1.67 1.52
CA LEU A 57 13.86 -0.87 0.67
C LEU A 57 15.09 -0.34 1.42
N ALA A 58 15.13 -0.47 2.75
CA ALA A 58 16.23 0.02 3.59
C ALA A 58 17.52 -0.80 3.40
N LEU A 59 18.64 -0.11 3.60
CA LEU A 59 19.97 -0.72 3.67
C LEU A 59 20.00 -1.85 4.72
N GLY A 60 20.50 -3.03 4.33
CA GLY A 60 20.60 -4.19 5.22
C GLY A 60 19.30 -4.98 5.43
N SER A 61 18.21 -4.67 4.73
CA SER A 61 16.96 -5.43 4.78
C SER A 61 16.31 -5.59 3.40
N GLY A 62 15.52 -6.66 3.24
CA GLY A 62 14.73 -6.93 2.03
C GLY A 62 15.50 -6.76 0.72
N LEU A 63 14.92 -5.99 -0.19
CA LEU A 63 15.51 -5.64 -1.48
C LEU A 63 16.70 -4.67 -1.32
N GLY A 64 16.64 -3.77 -0.34
CA GLY A 64 17.70 -2.79 -0.07
C GLY A 64 19.04 -3.43 0.28
N ASN A 65 19.04 -4.57 0.99
CA ASN A 65 20.25 -5.36 1.26
C ASN A 65 20.91 -5.85 -0.03
N THR A 66 20.13 -6.41 -0.95
CA THR A 66 20.66 -6.93 -2.22
C THR A 66 21.27 -5.80 -3.05
N MET A 67 20.59 -4.65 -3.13
CA MET A 67 21.07 -3.48 -3.87
C MET A 67 22.32 -2.86 -3.26
N ALA A 68 22.42 -2.85 -1.93
CA ALA A 68 23.62 -2.38 -1.24
C ALA A 68 24.85 -3.24 -1.52
N VAL A 69 24.67 -4.56 -1.64
CA VAL A 69 25.76 -5.47 -2.02
C VAL A 69 26.18 -5.23 -3.48
N TYR A 70 25.22 -5.07 -4.40
CA TYR A 70 25.53 -4.84 -5.83
C TYR A 70 26.22 -3.50 -6.07
N THR A 71 25.93 -2.50 -5.24
CA THR A 71 26.53 -1.15 -5.31
C THR A 71 27.76 -1.01 -4.41
N HIS A 72 28.23 -2.11 -3.80
CA HIS A 72 29.39 -2.16 -2.90
C HIS A 72 29.30 -1.22 -1.68
N GLN A 73 28.09 -0.88 -1.25
CA GLN A 73 27.85 -0.17 0.01
C GLN A 73 27.98 -1.10 1.21
N GLN A 74 27.73 -2.39 1.02
CA GLN A 74 27.90 -3.45 2.02
C GLN A 74 28.54 -4.68 1.37
N THR A 75 29.13 -5.53 2.22
CA THR A 75 29.57 -6.87 1.80
C THR A 75 28.61 -7.89 2.40
N GLY A 76 28.07 -8.77 1.56
CA GLY A 76 27.21 -9.85 2.01
C GLY A 76 28.05 -11.07 2.42
N ARG A 77 27.38 -12.08 2.98
CA ARG A 77 27.89 -13.46 2.91
C ARG A 77 26.80 -14.34 2.31
N VAL A 78 26.99 -14.64 1.03
CA VAL A 78 26.27 -15.66 0.22
C VAL A 78 24.86 -15.24 -0.21
N GLY A 79 24.53 -15.46 -1.49
CA GLY A 79 23.27 -15.07 -2.13
C GLY A 79 23.44 -13.79 -2.95
N ALA A 80 23.37 -12.63 -2.30
CA ALA A 80 23.54 -11.32 -2.96
C ALA A 80 24.92 -11.17 -3.63
N ASP A 81 26.03 -11.60 -3.01
CA ASP A 81 27.36 -11.53 -3.66
C ASP A 81 27.47 -12.40 -4.92
N ARG A 82 26.52 -13.32 -5.12
CA ARG A 82 26.43 -14.20 -6.30
C ARG A 82 25.35 -13.73 -7.28
N TYR A 83 24.92 -12.47 -7.19
CA TYR A 83 23.86 -11.88 -8.01
C TYR A 83 22.49 -12.56 -7.86
N GLY A 84 22.20 -13.18 -6.70
CA GLY A 84 20.91 -13.79 -6.40
C GLY A 84 20.01 -12.84 -5.60
N ALA A 85 19.22 -11.99 -6.28
CA ALA A 85 18.21 -11.15 -5.62
C ALA A 85 17.03 -11.96 -5.04
N GLY A 86 16.66 -13.05 -5.72
CA GLY A 86 15.59 -13.95 -5.30
C GLY A 86 14.26 -13.24 -5.09
N SER A 87 13.53 -13.65 -4.05
CA SER A 87 12.26 -13.06 -3.61
C SER A 87 12.43 -12.06 -2.46
N SER A 88 13.64 -11.54 -2.25
CA SER A 88 13.95 -10.68 -1.10
C SER A 88 13.06 -9.44 -1.07
N GLY A 89 12.25 -9.33 -0.02
CA GLY A 89 11.30 -8.24 0.17
C GLY A 89 9.98 -8.36 -0.60
N TRP A 90 9.80 -9.39 -1.44
CA TRP A 90 8.58 -9.61 -2.24
C TRP A 90 7.30 -9.58 -1.39
N GLU A 91 7.24 -10.44 -0.36
CA GLU A 91 6.07 -10.56 0.52
C GLU A 91 5.78 -9.26 1.28
N GLY A 92 6.83 -8.61 1.79
CA GLY A 92 6.71 -7.35 2.53
C GLY A 92 6.21 -6.19 1.68
N LEU A 93 6.66 -6.11 0.42
CA LEU A 93 6.19 -5.11 -0.52
C LEU A 93 4.74 -5.36 -0.94
N TYR A 94 4.34 -6.61 -1.23
CA TYR A 94 2.92 -6.93 -1.50
C TYR A 94 2.00 -6.70 -0.29
N SER A 95 2.49 -6.96 0.92
CA SER A 95 1.78 -6.60 2.16
C SER A 95 1.54 -5.09 2.25
N ALA A 96 2.57 -4.27 1.95
CA ALA A 96 2.40 -2.82 1.88
C ALA A 96 1.42 -2.39 0.78
N LEU A 97 1.51 -2.97 -0.43
CA LEU A 97 0.59 -2.69 -1.52
C LEU A 97 -0.87 -3.01 -1.17
N SER A 98 -1.09 -4.06 -0.37
CA SER A 98 -2.42 -4.43 0.13
C SER A 98 -2.97 -3.36 1.07
N ASN A 99 -2.15 -2.88 2.02
CA ASN A 99 -2.52 -1.76 2.90
C ASN A 99 -2.82 -0.47 2.11
N LEU A 100 -2.01 -0.14 1.11
CA LEU A 100 -2.24 1.01 0.26
C LEU A 100 -3.56 0.89 -0.52
N ASN A 101 -3.91 -0.29 -1.03
CA ASN A 101 -5.19 -0.51 -1.71
C ASN A 101 -6.39 -0.31 -0.78
N VAL A 102 -6.28 -0.70 0.50
CA VAL A 102 -7.31 -0.42 1.49
C VAL A 102 -7.54 1.09 1.62
N ILE A 103 -6.46 1.88 1.70
CA ILE A 103 -6.54 3.34 1.77
C ILE A 103 -7.14 3.91 0.48
N ILE A 104 -6.66 3.50 -0.69
CA ILE A 104 -7.13 4.01 -2.00
C ILE A 104 -8.63 3.76 -2.18
N LYS A 105 -9.15 2.59 -1.74
CA LYS A 105 -10.57 2.25 -1.84
C LYS A 105 -11.42 3.01 -0.82
N ARG A 106 -10.96 3.14 0.43
CA ARG A 106 -11.76 3.70 1.54
C ARG A 106 -11.67 5.22 1.68
N ALA A 107 -10.49 5.81 1.47
CA ALA A 107 -10.26 7.21 1.76
C ALA A 107 -11.20 8.17 1.00
N PRO A 108 -11.49 7.98 -0.31
CA PRO A 108 -12.46 8.82 -1.01
C PRO A 108 -13.88 8.72 -0.43
N LEU A 109 -14.30 7.52 0.00
CA LEU A 109 -15.62 7.29 0.60
C LEU A 109 -15.77 7.98 1.96
N GLU A 110 -14.66 8.17 2.67
CA GLU A 110 -14.60 8.86 3.96
C GLU A 110 -14.23 10.36 3.83
N ASN A 111 -14.18 10.91 2.61
CA ASN A 111 -13.70 12.26 2.30
C ASN A 111 -12.28 12.55 2.86
N ARG A 112 -11.37 11.57 2.77
CA ARG A 112 -9.97 11.66 3.22
C ARG A 112 -8.99 11.72 2.04
N PHE A 113 -9.22 12.62 1.09
CA PHE A 113 -8.51 12.64 -0.21
C PHE A 113 -6.98 12.71 -0.12
N VAL A 114 -6.42 13.44 0.85
CA VAL A 114 -4.96 13.49 1.05
C VAL A 114 -4.37 12.10 1.36
N TYR A 115 -5.07 11.26 2.15
CA TYR A 115 -4.64 9.87 2.37
C TYR A 115 -4.68 9.06 1.07
N ALA A 116 -5.72 9.22 0.25
CA ALA A 116 -5.83 8.56 -1.05
C ALA A 116 -4.65 8.94 -1.94
N GLY A 117 -4.34 10.23 -2.03
CA GLY A 117 -3.27 10.72 -2.90
C GLY A 117 -1.88 10.25 -2.48
N ILE A 118 -1.58 10.29 -1.17
CA ILE A 118 -0.34 9.72 -0.63
C ILE A 118 -0.23 8.23 -0.94
N ALA A 119 -1.32 7.47 -0.71
CA ALA A 119 -1.32 6.04 -0.93
C ALA A 119 -1.10 5.67 -2.41
N LYS A 120 -1.66 6.45 -3.34
CA LYS A 120 -1.43 6.30 -4.79
C LYS A 120 0.03 6.57 -5.16
N ILE A 121 0.64 7.63 -4.64
CA ILE A 121 2.06 7.96 -4.88
C ILE A 121 2.97 6.85 -4.34
N LEU A 122 2.74 6.39 -3.10
CA LEU A 122 3.49 5.30 -2.48
C LEU A 122 3.34 3.99 -3.26
N LYS A 123 2.12 3.68 -3.73
CA LYS A 123 1.85 2.49 -4.54
C LYS A 123 2.62 2.55 -5.84
N ALA A 124 2.56 3.68 -6.55
CA ALA A 124 3.28 3.86 -7.80
C ALA A 124 4.80 3.70 -7.62
N TYR A 125 5.37 4.33 -6.59
CA TYR A 125 6.79 4.20 -6.28
C TYR A 125 7.17 2.75 -5.96
N THR A 126 6.42 2.11 -5.07
CA THR A 126 6.67 0.72 -4.65
C THR A 126 6.63 -0.24 -5.82
N VAL A 127 5.59 -0.16 -6.65
CA VAL A 127 5.45 -1.02 -7.83
C VAL A 127 6.57 -0.75 -8.85
N SER A 128 7.02 0.50 -9.02
CA SER A 128 8.16 0.78 -9.92
C SER A 128 9.43 0.08 -9.48
N MET A 129 9.73 0.08 -8.17
CA MET A 129 10.89 -0.63 -7.62
C MET A 129 10.79 -2.14 -7.84
N MET A 130 9.57 -2.70 -7.77
CA MET A 130 9.34 -4.11 -8.02
C MET A 130 9.54 -4.46 -9.51
N VAL A 131 9.00 -3.66 -10.42
CA VAL A 131 9.19 -3.84 -11.87
C VAL A 131 10.65 -3.70 -12.26
N ASP A 132 11.38 -2.74 -11.66
CA ASP A 132 12.80 -2.52 -11.95
C ASP A 132 13.68 -3.74 -11.62
N VAL A 133 13.26 -4.55 -10.64
CA VAL A 133 14.03 -5.70 -10.15
C VAL A 133 13.56 -7.02 -10.77
N TRP A 134 12.24 -7.23 -10.83
CA TRP A 134 11.66 -8.51 -11.25
C TRP A 134 11.07 -8.48 -12.67
N GLY A 135 10.95 -7.31 -13.28
CA GLY A 135 10.33 -7.14 -14.60
C GLY A 135 8.82 -7.28 -14.52
N ASP A 136 8.30 -8.37 -15.09
CA ASP A 136 6.87 -8.66 -15.09
C ASP A 136 6.45 -9.13 -13.69
N ILE A 137 5.32 -8.61 -13.18
CA ILE A 137 4.84 -8.89 -11.82
C ILE A 137 3.31 -8.94 -11.77
N PRO A 138 2.70 -9.60 -10.77
CA PRO A 138 1.29 -9.46 -10.49
C PRO A 138 0.90 -8.02 -10.15
N TYR A 139 0.08 -7.38 -11.01
CA TYR A 139 -0.33 -5.98 -10.84
C TYR A 139 -1.84 -5.76 -10.96
N SER A 140 -2.50 -6.23 -12.03
CA SER A 140 -3.95 -6.01 -12.22
C SER A 140 -4.84 -6.95 -11.39
N GLU A 141 -4.29 -8.02 -10.83
CA GLU A 141 -5.05 -9.10 -10.18
C GLU A 141 -4.58 -9.43 -8.75
N TYR A 142 -3.49 -8.83 -8.26
CA TYR A 142 -2.88 -9.26 -7.00
C TYR A 142 -3.77 -9.06 -5.76
N ASP A 143 -4.76 -8.18 -5.81
CA ASP A 143 -5.68 -7.89 -4.69
C ASP A 143 -7.09 -8.46 -4.90
N LYS A 144 -7.27 -9.39 -5.85
CA LYS A 144 -8.57 -9.94 -6.26
C LYS A 144 -8.87 -11.33 -5.69
N PHE A 145 -8.28 -11.68 -4.56
CA PHE A 145 -8.54 -12.96 -3.90
C PHE A 145 -10.02 -13.16 -3.56
N ALA A 146 -10.70 -12.11 -3.09
CA ALA A 146 -12.14 -12.13 -2.80
C ALA A 146 -13.03 -12.33 -4.05
N GLU A 147 -12.49 -12.04 -5.24
CA GLU A 147 -13.15 -12.29 -6.53
C GLU A 147 -12.85 -13.70 -7.07
N GLY A 148 -12.15 -14.53 -6.30
CA GLY A 148 -11.79 -15.91 -6.66
C GLY A 148 -10.45 -16.06 -7.38
N ILE A 149 -9.67 -14.98 -7.53
CA ILE A 149 -8.35 -15.05 -8.17
C ILE A 149 -7.28 -15.42 -7.13
N ALA A 150 -6.99 -16.72 -7.00
CA ALA A 150 -5.97 -17.24 -6.10
C ALA A 150 -4.55 -17.21 -6.69
N GLN A 151 -4.43 -17.13 -8.03
CA GLN A 151 -3.17 -17.13 -8.76
C GLN A 151 -3.19 -15.94 -9.74
N PRO A 152 -2.77 -14.75 -9.28
CA PRO A 152 -2.84 -13.55 -10.12
C PRO A 152 -1.84 -13.65 -11.27
N LYS A 153 -2.26 -13.21 -12.46
CA LYS A 153 -1.38 -13.18 -13.63
C LYS A 153 -0.27 -12.15 -13.48
N PHE A 154 0.83 -12.39 -14.17
CA PHE A 154 1.93 -11.44 -14.30
C PHE A 154 1.60 -10.47 -15.43
N ASP A 155 1.58 -9.18 -15.13
CA ASP A 155 1.45 -8.13 -16.12
C ASP A 155 2.83 -7.70 -16.60
N LYS A 156 2.92 -7.31 -17.87
CA LYS A 156 4.18 -6.86 -18.45
C LYS A 156 4.67 -5.58 -17.81
N GLY A 157 5.94 -5.51 -17.40
CA GLY A 157 6.54 -4.32 -16.80
C GLY A 157 6.37 -3.07 -17.67
N SER A 158 6.49 -3.21 -18.99
CA SER A 158 6.27 -2.15 -19.98
C SER A 158 4.84 -1.60 -20.00
N GLU A 159 3.84 -2.42 -19.67
CA GLU A 159 2.43 -2.02 -19.58
C GLU A 159 2.08 -1.46 -18.19
N ILE A 160 2.89 -1.73 -17.17
CA ILE A 160 2.69 -1.24 -15.81
C ILE A 160 3.15 0.23 -15.70
N TYR A 161 4.31 0.59 -16.24
CA TYR A 161 4.90 1.93 -16.10
C TYR A 161 3.96 3.10 -16.43
N PRO A 162 3.26 3.12 -17.59
CA PRO A 162 2.31 4.18 -17.91
C PRO A 162 1.17 4.28 -16.88
N LYS A 163 0.74 3.14 -16.32
CA LYS A 163 -0.30 3.10 -15.27
C LYS A 163 0.21 3.69 -13.95
N LEU A 164 1.50 3.53 -13.63
CA LEU A 164 2.09 4.12 -12.43
C LEU A 164 2.16 5.64 -12.54
N ILE A 165 2.51 6.16 -13.71
CA ILE A 165 2.54 7.61 -13.97
C ILE A 165 1.13 8.20 -13.82
N ALA A 166 0.13 7.57 -14.45
CA ALA A 166 -1.27 7.97 -14.30
C ALA A 166 -1.72 7.90 -12.82
N LEU A 167 -1.32 6.86 -12.09
CA LEU A 167 -1.63 6.73 -10.66
C LEU A 167 -1.01 7.85 -9.81
N ILE A 168 0.19 8.32 -10.17
CA ILE A 168 0.80 9.50 -9.52
C ILE A 168 0.00 10.76 -9.83
N ASP A 169 -0.42 10.96 -11.07
CA ASP A 169 -1.21 12.13 -11.46
C ASP A 169 -2.56 12.15 -10.75
N GLU A 170 -3.24 11.00 -10.64
CA GLU A 170 -4.42 10.85 -9.80
C GLU A 170 -4.13 11.16 -8.33
N GLY A 171 -2.96 10.73 -7.82
CA GLY A 171 -2.57 11.01 -6.44
C GLY A 171 -2.36 12.50 -6.17
N ILE A 172 -1.74 13.22 -7.11
CA ILE A 172 -1.61 14.68 -7.07
C ILE A 172 -3.00 15.34 -7.13
N ALA A 173 -3.91 14.84 -7.97
CA ALA A 173 -5.27 15.35 -8.07
C ALA A 173 -6.04 15.16 -6.75
N ASP A 174 -5.91 14.00 -6.09
CA ASP A 174 -6.52 13.73 -4.79
C ASP A 174 -5.96 14.65 -3.69
N ILE A 175 -4.65 14.89 -3.67
CA ILE A 175 -4.04 15.84 -2.72
C ILE A 175 -4.58 17.26 -2.91
N ASN A 176 -4.79 17.67 -4.16
CA ASN A 176 -5.29 19.00 -4.54
C ASN A 176 -6.82 19.08 -4.56
N ASN A 177 -7.54 18.03 -4.16
CA ASN A 177 -8.98 18.02 -4.22
C ASN A 177 -9.57 19.15 -3.35
N PRO A 178 -10.40 20.04 -3.90
CA PRO A 178 -10.94 21.18 -3.16
C PRO A 178 -12.06 20.80 -2.18
N ALA A 179 -12.56 19.56 -2.23
CA ALA A 179 -13.58 19.07 -1.33
C ALA A 179 -13.13 19.13 0.13
N PHE A 180 -14.10 19.24 1.04
CA PHE A 180 -13.81 19.16 2.47
C PHE A 180 -13.13 17.83 2.79
N ASN A 181 -12.03 17.90 3.53
CA ASN A 181 -11.27 16.74 3.91
C ASN A 181 -11.49 16.43 5.39
N THR A 182 -12.15 15.31 5.69
CA THR A 182 -12.52 14.88 7.04
C THR A 182 -11.33 14.87 8.00
N SER A 183 -10.16 14.49 7.49
CA SER A 183 -8.92 14.51 8.25
C SER A 183 -7.73 14.45 7.31
N LYS A 184 -6.66 15.17 7.65
CA LYS A 184 -5.38 15.06 6.93
C LYS A 184 -4.40 14.20 7.73
N PRO A 185 -3.46 13.51 7.07
CA PRO A 185 -2.32 12.90 7.74
C PRO A 185 -1.55 13.95 8.55
N GLY A 186 -0.97 13.51 9.65
CA GLY A 186 -0.08 14.30 10.50
C GLY A 186 1.08 13.43 10.94
N THR A 187 1.17 13.10 12.22
CA THR A 187 2.27 12.26 12.76
C THR A 187 2.25 10.81 12.28
N ASP A 188 1.10 10.35 11.78
CA ASP A 188 0.86 9.05 11.16
C ASP A 188 1.46 8.91 9.75
N ASP A 189 1.78 10.03 9.10
CA ASP A 189 2.69 10.08 7.96
C ASP A 189 4.13 10.19 8.49
N TYR A 190 4.92 9.16 8.26
CA TYR A 190 6.30 9.05 8.71
C TYR A 190 7.30 9.74 7.80
N ILE A 191 6.92 10.06 6.56
CA ILE A 191 7.81 10.63 5.55
C ILE A 191 7.77 12.16 5.61
N TYR A 192 6.58 12.75 5.50
CA TYR A 192 6.41 14.20 5.39
C TYR A 192 5.49 14.82 6.43
N LYS A 193 5.01 14.04 7.40
CA LYS A 193 4.18 14.52 8.50
C LYS A 193 2.90 15.23 8.01
N GLY A 194 2.34 14.80 6.89
CA GLY A 194 1.16 15.40 6.26
C GLY A 194 1.45 16.61 5.37
N ASN A 195 2.72 16.96 5.14
CA ASN A 195 3.08 18.08 4.27
C ASN A 195 2.79 17.72 2.80
N THR A 196 1.65 18.19 2.30
CA THR A 196 1.18 17.93 0.94
C THR A 196 2.06 18.55 -0.14
N ALA A 197 2.71 19.68 0.13
CA ALA A 197 3.63 20.31 -0.82
C ALA A 197 4.84 19.41 -1.07
N ASN A 198 5.40 18.81 -0.01
CA ASN A 198 6.50 17.85 -0.14
C ASN A 198 6.06 16.56 -0.85
N TRP A 199 4.84 16.07 -0.60
CA TRP A 199 4.29 14.93 -1.35
C TRP A 199 4.14 15.22 -2.85
N ILE A 200 3.68 16.41 -3.24
CA ILE A 200 3.60 16.82 -4.65
C ILE A 200 5.00 16.90 -5.27
N LYS A 201 5.98 17.45 -4.53
CA LYS A 201 7.38 17.46 -4.98
C LYS A 201 7.93 16.06 -5.19
N ALA A 202 7.72 15.16 -4.23
CA ALA A 202 8.11 13.77 -4.34
C ALA A 202 7.45 13.08 -5.54
N ALA A 203 6.15 13.29 -5.73
CA ALA A 203 5.40 12.75 -6.86
C ALA A 203 6.00 13.17 -8.21
N ASN A 204 6.32 14.46 -8.39
CA ASN A 204 6.96 14.97 -9.60
C ASN A 204 8.40 14.44 -9.78
N THR A 205 9.17 14.36 -8.70
CA THR A 205 10.53 13.78 -8.74
C THR A 205 10.50 12.27 -9.05
N ILE A 206 9.53 11.52 -8.53
CA ILE A 206 9.33 10.10 -8.85
C ILE A 206 8.94 9.95 -10.32
N LYS A 207 8.05 10.79 -10.86
CA LYS A 207 7.75 10.81 -12.31
C LYS A 207 9.00 11.07 -13.14
N LEU A 208 9.82 12.05 -12.75
CA LEU A 208 11.09 12.32 -13.43
C LEU A 208 12.03 11.10 -13.42
N LYS A 209 12.15 10.41 -12.28
CA LYS A 209 12.87 9.13 -12.17
C LYS A 209 12.30 8.12 -13.16
N MET A 210 10.99 7.85 -13.13
CA MET A 210 10.34 6.87 -13.99
C MET A 210 10.53 7.16 -15.48
N TYR A 211 10.36 8.42 -15.91
CA TYR A 211 10.63 8.83 -17.29
C TYR A 211 12.08 8.56 -17.69
N THR A 212 13.03 8.83 -16.80
CA THR A 212 14.44 8.52 -17.04
C THR A 212 14.68 7.02 -17.22
N GLN A 213 13.97 6.17 -16.49
CA GLN A 213 14.11 4.70 -16.62
C GLN A 213 13.65 4.20 -17.98
N VAL A 214 12.52 4.72 -18.49
CA VAL A 214 11.91 4.25 -19.75
C VAL A 214 12.43 4.97 -21.00
N ARG A 215 13.37 5.91 -20.87
CA ARG A 215 13.86 6.77 -21.97
C ARG A 215 14.47 6.02 -23.17
N LEU A 216 14.87 4.77 -23.00
CA LEU A 216 15.45 3.95 -24.07
C LEU A 216 14.40 3.16 -24.85
N VAL A 217 13.16 3.11 -24.36
CA VAL A 217 12.03 2.38 -24.97
C VAL A 217 10.88 3.29 -25.37
N GLN A 218 10.84 4.53 -24.88
CA GLN A 218 9.89 5.57 -25.31
C GLN A 218 10.56 6.95 -25.35
N ASP A 219 10.11 7.84 -26.23
CA ASP A 219 10.50 9.25 -26.18
C ASP A 219 9.80 9.95 -25.01
N VAL A 220 10.61 10.44 -24.06
CA VAL A 220 10.17 11.14 -22.84
C VAL A 220 10.58 12.61 -22.82
N LYS A 221 11.14 13.13 -23.92
CA LYS A 221 11.75 14.47 -23.95
C LYS A 221 10.78 15.55 -23.50
N ALA A 222 9.55 15.53 -24.01
CA ALA A 222 8.54 16.52 -23.65
C ALA A 222 8.20 16.51 -22.15
N GLN A 223 8.00 15.32 -21.58
CA GLN A 223 7.62 15.13 -20.17
C GLN A 223 8.76 15.55 -19.24
N VAL A 224 10.00 15.16 -19.58
CA VAL A 224 11.19 15.56 -18.82
C VAL A 224 11.40 17.07 -18.90
N THR A 225 11.32 17.67 -20.09
CA THR A 225 11.44 19.13 -20.26
C THR A 225 10.38 19.89 -19.46
N ALA A 226 9.12 19.41 -19.47
CA ALA A 226 8.05 20.04 -18.70
C ALA A 226 8.32 20.02 -17.18
N LEU A 227 8.79 18.89 -16.64
CA LEU A 227 9.15 18.78 -15.22
C LEU A 227 10.35 19.66 -14.85
N LEU A 228 11.38 19.72 -15.71
CA LEU A 228 12.57 20.52 -15.47
C LEU A 228 12.34 22.03 -15.64
N ALA A 229 11.32 22.44 -16.39
CA ALA A 229 10.93 23.84 -16.51
C ALA A 229 10.38 24.43 -15.20
N ALA A 230 9.98 23.58 -14.24
CA ALA A 230 9.43 23.98 -12.95
C ALA A 230 10.21 23.35 -11.78
N PRO A 231 11.51 23.66 -11.59
CA PRO A 231 12.36 23.00 -10.61
C PRO A 231 11.91 23.20 -9.15
N ALA A 232 11.15 24.27 -8.86
CA ALA A 232 10.53 24.48 -7.56
C ALA A 232 9.46 23.42 -7.20
N THR A 233 8.95 22.70 -8.20
CA THR A 233 7.96 21.61 -8.04
C THR A 233 8.60 20.24 -7.89
N LEU A 234 9.94 20.18 -7.87
CA LEU A 234 10.73 18.98 -7.61
C LEU A 234 11.37 19.09 -6.21
N ILE A 235 11.79 17.95 -5.65
CA ILE A 235 12.66 17.91 -4.48
C ILE A 235 13.95 18.66 -4.81
N ASN A 236 14.25 19.75 -4.07
CA ASN A 236 15.41 20.60 -4.34
C ASN A 236 16.26 20.90 -3.11
N SER A 237 15.91 20.35 -1.95
CA SER A 237 16.70 20.46 -0.72
C SER A 237 16.63 19.19 0.13
N GLN A 238 17.55 19.05 1.08
CA GLN A 238 17.61 17.90 1.98
C GLN A 238 16.33 17.75 2.82
N ALA A 239 15.72 18.86 3.24
CA ALA A 239 14.49 18.87 4.06
C ALA A 239 13.25 18.37 3.29
N GLU A 240 13.33 18.28 1.96
CA GLU A 240 12.26 17.81 1.08
C GLU A 240 12.47 16.35 0.66
N SER A 241 13.54 15.71 1.12
CA SER A 241 13.91 14.36 0.71
C SER A 241 12.80 13.35 0.99
N PHE A 242 12.55 12.47 0.02
CA PHE A 242 11.61 11.37 0.16
C PHE A 242 12.24 10.25 0.99
N MET A 243 12.17 10.38 2.32
CA MET A 243 12.80 9.46 3.25
C MET A 243 11.93 9.22 4.48
N MET A 244 11.99 8.00 5.01
CA MET A 244 11.46 7.68 6.33
C MET A 244 12.62 7.62 7.34
N PRO A 245 12.61 8.45 8.39
CA PRO A 245 13.66 8.43 9.40
C PRO A 245 13.57 7.21 10.32
N TYR A 246 14.71 6.55 10.54
CA TYR A 246 14.86 5.50 11.53
C TYR A 246 15.52 6.07 12.79
N GLY A 247 14.71 6.47 13.77
CA GLY A 247 15.18 7.09 15.02
C GLY A 247 15.22 8.62 14.98
N VAL A 248 15.86 9.20 15.99
CA VAL A 248 15.99 10.66 16.11
C VAL A 248 17.03 11.14 15.11
N ILE A 249 16.65 12.05 14.22
CA ILE A 249 17.62 12.74 13.36
C ILE A 249 18.44 13.65 14.27
N LEU A 250 19.71 13.29 14.52
CA LEU A 250 20.63 14.16 15.24
C LEU A 250 20.91 15.37 14.33
N THR A 251 20.40 16.53 14.74
CA THR A 251 20.66 17.83 14.12
C THR A 251 21.98 18.41 14.60
#